data_AF-A0A3L7PIS0-F1
#
_entry.id   AF-A0A3L7PIS0-F1
#
_cell.length_a   1.000
_cell.length_b   1.000
_cell.length_c   1.000
_cell.angle_alpha   90.00
_cell.angle_beta   90.00
_cell.angle_gamma   90.00
#
_symmetry.space_group_name_H-M   'P 1'
#
loop_
_entity.id
_entity.type
_entity.pdbx_description
1 polymer ?
#
loop_
_entity_poly.entity_id
_entity_poly.type
_entity_poly.pdbx_seq_one_letter_code
_entity_poly.pdbx_strand_id
1 'polypeptide(L)'
;MNHIFSLLALLVAAAPVIPADFLGFQRDVSPAVLAARPCDAKHWRQIEPAVHHLALQHADRLAAVPEPERIAILAKLAGFIDAARATAAARPVLAPGRTVIGLLDPARGLGPKEITTIAEAYGGSTTIFKKDQPGETIEGVAAEFLAAVREAAAGPTPVTVVVLGHGLPTEIQSYGIRFERVADALLEGATRRMQAGAGVDLGDLVLVCDDCFSADFLINLLDAIEARCRDRGLPLGSLPVCIAGTNRNCYGHADVGEKFVPHFWRDVIELYYIRRPHPKAVTLHHFFDNVDNMMYGYGRSAIVEGTTVAGWRLVDPELVQDPAVFVPLDGNQTADLRRILGLDADTPVPRWLDAG
;
A
#
# COMPACT_ATOMS: atom_id res chain seq x y z
N MET A 1 -41.58 0.25 53.16
CA MET A 1 -42.14 0.09 51.80
C MET A 1 -41.14 0.71 50.84
N ASN A 2 -40.38 -0.16 50.18
CA ASN A 2 -39.35 0.15 49.20
C ASN A 2 -40.01 0.47 47.85
N HIS A 3 -39.62 1.57 47.22
CA HIS A 3 -39.60 1.66 45.76
C HIS A 3 -38.26 2.21 45.31
N ILE A 4 -37.39 1.25 44.97
CA ILE A 4 -36.13 1.42 44.27
C ILE A 4 -36.46 1.84 42.85
N PHE A 5 -36.15 3.08 42.47
CA PHE A 5 -35.99 3.46 41.08
C PHE A 5 -34.63 2.93 40.62
N SER A 6 -34.63 1.78 39.93
CA SER A 6 -33.47 1.33 39.16
C SER A 6 -33.24 2.30 38.00
N LEU A 7 -32.26 3.17 38.15
CA LEU A 7 -31.61 3.85 37.03
C LEU A 7 -30.74 2.82 36.30
N LEU A 8 -31.33 2.17 35.29
CA LEU A 8 -30.58 1.45 34.27
C LEU A 8 -29.94 2.51 33.36
N ALA A 9 -28.78 3.03 33.75
CA ALA A 9 -27.96 3.85 32.87
C ALA A 9 -27.44 2.94 31.75
N LEU A 10 -28.10 2.98 30.58
CA LEU A 10 -27.45 2.57 29.34
C LEU A 10 -26.23 3.48 29.18
N LEU A 11 -25.03 2.95 29.41
CA LEU A 11 -23.82 3.51 28.83
C LEU A 11 -23.97 3.41 27.30
N VAL A 12 -24.54 4.45 26.69
CA VAL A 12 -24.30 4.71 25.27
C VAL A 12 -22.85 5.16 25.21
N ALA A 13 -21.97 4.27 24.76
CA ALA A 13 -20.59 4.65 24.47
C ALA A 13 -20.65 5.84 23.50
N ALA A 14 -19.99 6.94 23.86
CA ALA A 14 -19.89 8.09 22.97
C ALA A 14 -19.30 7.63 21.64
N ALA A 15 -19.88 8.08 20.53
CA ALA A 15 -19.37 7.75 19.20
C ALA A 15 -17.88 8.16 19.12
N PRO A 16 -17.02 7.35 18.49
CA PRO A 16 -15.61 7.67 18.37
C PRO A 16 -15.43 8.97 17.59
N VAL A 17 -14.47 9.78 18.05
CA VAL A 17 -14.18 11.10 17.47
C VAL A 17 -13.70 10.99 16.01
N ILE A 18 -12.98 9.92 15.70
CA ILE A 18 -12.66 9.52 14.32
C ILE A 18 -13.52 8.29 14.02
N PRO A 19 -14.43 8.33 13.03
CA PRO A 19 -15.24 7.18 12.66
C PRO A 19 -14.38 5.97 12.28
N ALA A 20 -14.74 4.79 12.78
CA ALA A 20 -14.01 3.55 12.49
C ALA A 20 -14.16 3.13 11.02
N ASP A 21 -15.35 3.33 10.43
CA ASP A 21 -15.61 3.05 9.03
C ASP A 21 -15.37 4.29 8.15
N PHE A 22 -14.95 4.04 6.92
CA PHE A 22 -14.60 5.09 5.97
C PHE A 22 -15.82 5.94 5.56
N LEU A 23 -17.01 5.33 5.44
CA LEU A 23 -18.24 6.06 5.07
C LEU A 23 -18.63 7.08 6.14
N GLY A 24 -18.49 6.73 7.42
CA GLY A 24 -18.65 7.65 8.55
C GLY A 24 -17.65 8.80 8.47
N PHE A 25 -16.39 8.53 8.18
CA PHE A 25 -15.37 9.58 8.02
C PHE A 25 -15.70 10.53 6.87
N GLN A 26 -16.09 10.00 5.71
CA GLN A 26 -16.48 10.78 4.53
C GLN A 26 -17.70 11.67 4.80
N ARG A 27 -18.67 11.19 5.59
CA ARG A 27 -19.87 11.97 5.92
C ARG A 27 -19.60 13.03 6.99
N ASP A 28 -18.91 12.67 8.06
CA ASP A 28 -18.91 13.45 9.31
C ASP A 28 -17.65 14.30 9.49
N VAL A 29 -16.51 13.93 8.87
CA VAL A 29 -15.21 14.57 9.10
C VAL A 29 -14.65 15.21 7.84
N SER A 30 -14.69 14.48 6.71
CA SER A 30 -14.10 14.91 5.45
C SER A 30 -14.54 16.29 4.95
N PRO A 31 -15.83 16.71 5.03
CA PRO A 31 -16.24 18.03 4.55
C PRO A 31 -15.55 19.18 5.29
N ALA A 32 -15.32 19.03 6.60
CA ALA A 32 -14.63 20.03 7.40
C ALA A 32 -13.12 20.09 7.08
N VAL A 33 -12.50 18.94 6.81
CA VAL A 33 -11.10 18.87 6.36
C VAL A 33 -10.93 19.54 5.00
N LEU A 34 -11.81 19.25 4.04
CA LEU A 34 -11.82 19.87 2.72
C LEU A 34 -12.08 21.38 2.76
N ALA A 35 -12.93 21.85 3.69
CA ALA A 35 -13.12 23.28 3.90
C ALA A 35 -11.86 23.97 4.44
N ALA A 36 -11.12 23.30 5.34
CA ALA A 36 -9.86 23.80 5.89
C ALA A 36 -8.69 23.71 4.90
N ARG A 37 -8.71 22.72 4.01
CA ARG A 37 -7.71 22.50 2.96
C ARG A 37 -8.38 22.12 1.63
N PRO A 38 -8.80 23.11 0.82
CA PRO A 38 -9.39 22.84 -0.47
C PRO A 38 -8.39 22.17 -1.43
N CYS A 39 -8.83 21.14 -2.13
CA CYS A 39 -8.14 20.54 -3.28
C CYS A 39 -9.17 20.06 -4.29
N ASP A 40 -8.73 19.68 -5.49
CA ASP A 40 -9.65 19.16 -6.50
C ASP A 40 -10.23 17.80 -6.06
N ALA A 41 -11.49 17.55 -6.41
CA ALA A 41 -12.19 16.34 -5.99
C ALA A 41 -11.54 15.05 -6.51
N LYS A 42 -10.86 15.13 -7.66
CA LYS A 42 -10.09 14.01 -8.20
C LYS A 42 -8.94 13.68 -7.27
N HIS A 43 -8.14 14.64 -6.88
CA HIS A 43 -6.98 14.47 -5.99
C HIS A 43 -7.41 14.06 -4.57
N TRP A 44 -8.43 14.72 -4.00
CA TRP A 44 -8.90 14.40 -2.65
C TRP A 44 -9.23 12.93 -2.50
N ARG A 45 -9.95 12.35 -3.47
CA ARG A 45 -10.36 10.94 -3.41
C ARG A 45 -9.19 9.96 -3.33
N GLN A 46 -8.03 10.34 -3.87
CA GLN A 46 -6.85 9.48 -3.91
C GLN A 46 -6.19 9.42 -2.53
N ILE A 47 -6.23 10.53 -1.80
CA ILE A 47 -5.57 10.64 -0.49
C ILE A 47 -6.51 10.47 0.69
N GLU A 48 -7.83 10.60 0.49
CA GLU A 48 -8.83 10.55 1.56
C GLU A 48 -8.80 9.23 2.36
N PRO A 49 -8.68 8.03 1.75
CA PRO A 49 -8.52 6.78 2.50
C PRO A 49 -7.26 6.78 3.38
N ALA A 50 -6.15 7.31 2.87
CA ALA A 50 -4.90 7.43 3.62
C ALA A 50 -5.02 8.42 4.79
N VAL A 51 -5.72 9.54 4.60
CA VAL A 51 -6.02 10.50 5.68
C VAL A 51 -6.86 9.84 6.77
N HIS A 52 -7.91 9.10 6.40
CA HIS A 52 -8.74 8.36 7.34
C HIS A 52 -7.92 7.35 8.12
N HIS A 53 -7.08 6.58 7.44
CA HIS A 53 -6.26 5.58 8.11
C HIS A 53 -5.24 6.18 9.07
N LEU A 54 -4.54 7.24 8.66
CA LEU A 54 -3.60 7.94 9.52
C LEU A 54 -4.31 8.57 10.74
N ALA A 55 -5.55 9.04 10.55
CA ALA A 55 -6.38 9.49 11.67
C ALA A 55 -6.73 8.35 12.63
N LEU A 56 -7.06 7.16 12.12
CA LEU A 56 -7.34 5.98 12.95
C LEU A 56 -6.11 5.51 13.74
N GLN A 57 -4.93 5.49 13.11
CA GLN A 57 -3.67 5.14 13.78
C GLN A 57 -3.36 6.04 14.98
N HIS A 58 -3.86 7.28 14.96
CA HIS A 58 -3.66 8.26 16.03
C HIS A 58 -4.98 8.69 16.69
N ALA A 59 -6.02 7.84 16.65
CA ALA A 59 -7.35 8.18 17.13
C ALA A 59 -7.37 8.62 18.59
N ASP A 60 -6.63 7.96 19.47
CA ASP A 60 -6.53 8.33 20.90
C ASP A 60 -5.96 9.74 21.08
N ARG A 61 -4.90 10.07 20.33
CA ARG A 61 -4.29 11.40 20.36
C ARG A 61 -5.24 12.47 19.82
N LEU A 62 -5.99 12.14 18.76
CA LEU A 62 -6.96 13.03 18.13
C LEU A 62 -8.24 13.19 18.98
N ALA A 63 -8.61 12.19 19.78
CA ALA A 63 -9.74 12.27 20.70
C ALA A 63 -9.48 13.25 21.85
N ALA A 64 -8.20 13.45 22.22
CA ALA A 64 -7.79 14.36 23.27
C ALA A 64 -7.76 15.85 22.86
N VAL A 65 -7.97 16.17 21.57
CA VAL A 65 -7.95 17.56 21.06
C VAL A 65 -9.35 18.08 20.73
N PRO A 66 -9.63 19.38 21.00
CA PRO A 66 -10.87 20.02 20.57
C PRO A 66 -11.09 19.91 19.07
N GLU A 67 -12.35 19.88 18.65
CA GLU A 67 -12.72 19.66 17.25
C GLU A 67 -12.09 20.64 16.24
N PRO A 68 -12.07 21.97 16.45
CA PRO A 68 -11.44 22.87 15.49
C PRO A 68 -9.94 22.59 15.29
N GLU A 69 -9.25 22.24 16.37
CA GLU A 69 -7.82 21.90 16.33
C GLU A 69 -7.60 20.54 15.67
N ARG A 70 -8.47 19.56 15.97
CA ARG A 70 -8.46 18.24 15.33
C ARG A 70 -8.61 18.35 13.81
N ILE A 71 -9.57 19.14 13.32
CA ILE A 71 -9.74 19.37 11.87
C ILE A 71 -8.50 20.03 11.27
N ALA A 72 -7.89 21.00 11.97
CA ALA A 72 -6.64 21.61 11.51
C ALA A 72 -5.46 20.61 11.46
N ILE A 73 -5.39 19.66 12.40
CA ILE A 73 -4.40 18.58 12.38
C ILE A 73 -4.66 17.66 11.18
N LEU A 74 -5.90 17.21 10.97
CA LEU A 74 -6.26 16.35 9.83
C LEU A 74 -5.94 17.02 8.47
N ALA A 75 -6.21 18.32 8.35
CA ALA A 75 -5.84 19.10 7.16
C ALA A 75 -4.31 19.13 6.94
N LYS A 76 -3.52 19.27 8.02
CA LYS A 76 -2.04 19.18 7.94
C LYS A 76 -1.57 17.78 7.56
N LEU A 77 -2.21 16.73 8.08
CA LEU A 77 -1.90 15.34 7.70
C LEU A 77 -2.18 15.08 6.21
N ALA A 78 -3.27 15.62 5.66
CA ALA A 78 -3.51 15.57 4.22
C ALA A 78 -2.41 16.30 3.42
N GLY A 79 -1.95 17.46 3.89
CA GLY A 79 -0.81 18.15 3.29
C GLY A 79 0.52 17.38 3.40
N PHE A 80 0.72 16.65 4.50
CA PHE A 80 1.87 15.79 4.70
C PHE A 80 1.89 14.61 3.72
N ILE A 81 0.73 13.97 3.49
CA ILE A 81 0.56 12.92 2.47
C ILE A 81 0.93 13.45 1.09
N ASP A 82 0.47 14.64 0.71
CA ASP A 82 0.80 15.23 -0.58
C ASP A 82 2.29 15.54 -0.75
N ALA A 83 2.94 16.05 0.30
CA ALA A 83 4.38 16.28 0.29
C ALA A 83 5.16 14.96 0.14
N ALA A 84 4.71 13.89 0.79
CA ALA A 84 5.29 12.56 0.67
C ALA A 84 5.09 11.98 -0.74
N ARG A 85 3.88 12.08 -1.33
CA ARG A 85 3.59 11.69 -2.73
C ARG A 85 4.52 12.42 -3.69
N ALA A 86 4.65 13.73 -3.56
CA ALA A 86 5.50 14.55 -4.42
C ALA A 86 6.99 14.17 -4.30
N THR A 87 7.47 13.89 -3.08
CA THR A 87 8.84 13.45 -2.83
C THR A 87 9.12 12.08 -3.45
N ALA A 88 8.15 11.17 -3.38
CA ALA A 88 8.28 9.80 -3.87
C ALA A 88 7.97 9.65 -5.38
N ALA A 89 7.32 10.63 -6.02
CA ALA A 89 6.75 10.55 -7.36
C ALA A 89 7.73 10.08 -8.46
N ALA A 90 9.01 10.47 -8.36
CA ALA A 90 10.04 10.10 -9.32
C ALA A 90 10.62 8.69 -9.10
N ARG A 91 10.25 8.00 -8.00
CA ARG A 91 10.73 6.65 -7.69
C ARG A 91 10.36 5.68 -8.82
N PRO A 92 11.34 5.04 -9.48
CA PRO A 92 11.05 4.10 -10.56
C PRO A 92 10.46 2.79 -10.03
N VAL A 93 9.46 2.28 -10.72
CA VAL A 93 8.84 0.96 -10.50
C VAL A 93 9.18 0.02 -11.66
N LEU A 94 9.11 0.50 -12.90
CA LEU A 94 9.60 -0.21 -14.09
C LEU A 94 10.48 0.75 -14.88
N ALA A 95 11.75 0.43 -15.05
CA ALA A 95 12.71 1.32 -15.66
C ALA A 95 13.93 0.56 -16.19
N PRO A 96 14.71 1.17 -17.11
CA PRO A 96 15.93 0.56 -17.61
C PRO A 96 16.89 0.17 -16.48
N GLY A 97 17.42 -1.04 -16.55
CA GLY A 97 18.38 -1.57 -15.56
C GLY A 97 17.76 -2.03 -14.23
N ARG A 98 16.42 -2.03 -14.10
CA ARG A 98 15.71 -2.56 -12.93
C ARG A 98 15.33 -4.02 -13.17
N THR A 99 15.68 -4.92 -12.24
CA THR A 99 15.28 -6.34 -12.31
C THR A 99 13.84 -6.49 -11.81
N VAL A 100 13.06 -7.38 -12.41
CA VAL A 100 11.71 -7.75 -11.93
C VAL A 100 11.69 -9.21 -11.47
N ILE A 101 11.31 -9.44 -10.21
CA ILE A 101 11.09 -10.78 -9.66
C ILE A 101 9.59 -11.00 -9.55
N GLY A 102 9.04 -11.94 -10.32
CA GLY A 102 7.62 -12.28 -10.30
C GLY A 102 7.34 -13.54 -9.49
N LEU A 103 6.31 -13.55 -8.65
CA LEU A 103 5.68 -14.74 -8.07
C LEU A 103 4.24 -14.82 -8.57
N LEU A 104 3.91 -15.88 -9.30
CA LEU A 104 2.60 -16.05 -9.91
C LEU A 104 1.84 -17.19 -9.23
N ASP A 105 0.54 -16.99 -8.97
CA ASP A 105 -0.38 -18.03 -8.48
C ASP A 105 -0.23 -19.35 -9.24
N PRO A 106 -0.28 -20.53 -8.60
CA PRO A 106 -0.24 -21.82 -9.31
C PRO A 106 -1.45 -22.07 -10.22
N ALA A 107 -2.56 -21.35 -10.03
CA ALA A 107 -3.75 -21.46 -10.86
C ALA A 107 -3.45 -21.20 -12.35
N ARG A 108 -4.31 -21.78 -13.19
CA ARG A 108 -4.25 -21.60 -14.64
C ARG A 108 -4.70 -20.18 -15.00
N GLY A 109 -4.06 -19.59 -16.01
CA GLY A 109 -4.43 -18.28 -16.55
C GLY A 109 -3.36 -17.21 -16.36
N LEU A 110 -2.65 -17.21 -15.22
CA LEU A 110 -1.47 -16.36 -15.02
C LEU A 110 -0.23 -16.99 -15.65
N GLY A 111 0.22 -16.43 -16.76
CA GLY A 111 1.46 -16.84 -17.42
C GLY A 111 2.61 -15.83 -17.17
N PRO A 112 3.87 -16.26 -17.31
CA PRO A 112 5.03 -15.38 -17.14
C PRO A 112 5.06 -14.19 -18.11
N LYS A 113 4.40 -14.36 -19.27
CA LYS A 113 4.50 -13.44 -20.42
C LYS A 113 4.21 -11.99 -20.07
N GLU A 114 3.21 -11.71 -19.23
CA GLU A 114 2.83 -10.31 -18.92
C GLU A 114 3.94 -9.58 -18.17
N ILE A 115 4.50 -10.20 -17.13
CA ILE A 115 5.62 -9.64 -16.36
C ILE A 115 6.89 -9.55 -17.21
N THR A 116 7.20 -10.62 -17.97
CA THR A 116 8.43 -10.64 -18.79
C THR A 116 8.39 -9.56 -19.87
N THR A 117 7.28 -9.46 -20.61
CA THR A 117 7.17 -8.51 -21.73
C THR A 117 7.14 -7.05 -21.29
N ILE A 118 6.45 -6.73 -20.18
CA ILE A 118 6.48 -5.35 -19.68
C ILE A 118 7.88 -5.00 -19.16
N ALA A 119 8.53 -5.87 -18.40
CA ALA A 119 9.89 -5.60 -17.91
C ALA A 119 10.89 -5.41 -19.06
N GLU A 120 10.86 -6.26 -20.09
CA GLU A 120 11.67 -6.13 -21.30
C GLU A 120 11.39 -4.81 -22.05
N ALA A 121 10.12 -4.41 -22.15
CA ALA A 121 9.74 -3.15 -22.79
C ALA A 121 10.31 -1.91 -22.09
N TYR A 122 10.61 -2.02 -20.80
CA TYR A 122 11.29 -0.99 -20.00
C TYR A 122 12.79 -1.25 -19.82
N GLY A 123 13.39 -2.21 -20.52
CA GLY A 123 14.83 -2.48 -20.46
C GLY A 123 15.30 -3.14 -19.16
N GLY A 124 14.41 -3.84 -18.48
CA GLY A 124 14.69 -4.66 -17.30
C GLY A 124 14.97 -6.13 -17.64
N SER A 125 15.41 -6.89 -16.65
CA SER A 125 15.49 -8.35 -16.70
C SER A 125 14.44 -8.97 -15.77
N THR A 126 14.11 -10.24 -15.96
CA THR A 126 13.10 -10.92 -15.15
C THR A 126 13.52 -12.27 -14.61
N THR A 127 13.01 -12.61 -13.43
CA THR A 127 12.99 -13.98 -12.90
C THR A 127 11.57 -14.26 -12.43
N ILE A 128 10.94 -15.33 -12.94
CA ILE A 128 9.55 -15.66 -12.63
C ILE A 128 9.50 -16.99 -11.88
N PHE A 129 8.81 -16.99 -10.75
CA PHE A 129 8.51 -18.14 -9.93
C PHE A 129 7.03 -18.48 -10.09
N LYS A 130 6.76 -19.69 -10.57
CA LYS A 130 5.41 -20.24 -10.67
C LYS A 130 5.51 -21.76 -10.54
N LYS A 131 4.63 -22.35 -9.73
CA LYS A 131 4.45 -23.80 -9.74
C LYS A 131 3.70 -24.24 -10.99
N ASP A 132 4.41 -24.66 -12.05
CA ASP A 132 3.78 -25.06 -13.33
C ASP A 132 4.31 -26.37 -13.94
N GLN A 133 5.41 -26.95 -13.42
CA GLN A 133 5.95 -28.23 -13.91
C GLN A 133 5.59 -29.45 -13.04
N PRO A 134 5.39 -30.64 -13.64
CA PRO A 134 5.30 -31.88 -12.87
C PRO A 134 6.58 -32.12 -12.05
N GLY A 135 6.44 -32.30 -10.73
CA GLY A 135 7.56 -32.58 -9.81
C GLY A 135 8.00 -31.40 -8.93
N GLU A 136 7.61 -30.18 -9.28
CA GLU A 136 7.78 -29.02 -8.39
C GLU A 136 6.80 -29.09 -7.21
N THR A 137 7.20 -28.55 -6.06
CA THR A 137 6.33 -28.38 -4.89
C THR A 137 6.10 -26.91 -4.62
N ILE A 138 4.96 -26.58 -4.01
CA ILE A 138 4.66 -25.21 -3.56
C ILE A 138 5.76 -24.70 -2.61
N GLU A 139 6.20 -25.53 -1.67
CA GLU A 139 7.27 -25.20 -0.73
C GLU A 139 8.61 -24.93 -1.44
N GLY A 140 8.95 -25.72 -2.47
CA GLY A 140 10.17 -25.55 -3.25
C GLY A 140 10.19 -24.21 -3.99
N VAL A 141 9.12 -23.91 -4.73
CA VAL A 141 8.98 -22.62 -5.44
C VAL A 141 8.99 -21.44 -4.46
N ALA A 142 8.32 -21.59 -3.30
CA ALA A 142 8.34 -20.58 -2.24
C ALA A 142 9.75 -20.33 -1.69
N ALA A 143 10.53 -21.39 -1.47
CA ALA A 143 11.91 -21.29 -0.98
C ALA A 143 12.82 -20.61 -2.01
N GLU A 144 12.70 -20.96 -3.29
CA GLU A 144 13.46 -20.33 -4.38
C GLU A 144 13.10 -18.85 -4.55
N PHE A 145 11.81 -18.51 -4.48
CA PHE A 145 11.36 -17.12 -4.51
C PHE A 145 11.95 -16.30 -3.34
N LEU A 146 11.85 -16.80 -2.11
CA LEU A 146 12.41 -16.12 -0.94
C LEU A 146 13.94 -16.00 -1.02
N ALA A 147 14.62 -17.00 -1.59
CA ALA A 147 16.05 -16.91 -1.87
C ALA A 147 16.35 -15.78 -2.86
N ALA A 148 15.57 -15.65 -3.94
CA ALA A 148 15.74 -14.56 -4.90
C ALA A 148 15.44 -13.18 -4.30
N VAL A 149 14.42 -13.04 -3.46
CA VAL A 149 14.12 -11.80 -2.71
C VAL A 149 15.29 -11.43 -1.80
N ARG A 150 15.88 -12.41 -1.12
CA ARG A 150 17.07 -12.22 -0.28
C ARG A 150 18.28 -11.76 -1.09
N GLU A 151 18.56 -12.40 -2.22
CA GLU A 151 19.69 -11.99 -3.08
C GLU A 151 19.45 -10.60 -3.68
N ALA A 152 18.20 -10.25 -4.02
CA ALA A 152 17.84 -8.90 -4.45
C ALA A 152 18.13 -7.85 -3.37
N ALA A 153 17.77 -8.13 -2.10
CA ALA A 153 18.06 -7.23 -0.99
C ALA A 153 19.56 -7.13 -0.65
N ALA A 154 20.36 -8.13 -1.01
CA ALA A 154 21.82 -8.11 -0.89
C ALA A 154 22.52 -7.43 -2.10
N GLY A 155 21.83 -7.30 -3.23
CA GLY A 155 22.37 -6.74 -4.46
C GLY A 155 22.49 -5.20 -4.46
N PRO A 156 23.32 -4.65 -5.35
CA PRO A 156 23.36 -3.20 -5.61
C PRO A 156 22.32 -2.75 -6.66
N THR A 157 21.70 -3.69 -7.37
CA THR A 157 20.78 -3.41 -8.46
C THR A 157 19.37 -3.15 -7.92
N PRO A 158 18.69 -2.08 -8.32
CA PRO A 158 17.30 -1.86 -7.96
C PRO A 158 16.39 -2.98 -8.48
N VAL A 159 15.43 -3.41 -7.65
CA VAL A 159 14.54 -4.53 -7.97
C VAL A 159 13.08 -4.16 -7.72
N THR A 160 12.20 -4.67 -8.57
CA THR A 160 10.76 -4.70 -8.34
C THR A 160 10.31 -6.14 -8.15
N VAL A 161 9.76 -6.45 -6.98
CA VAL A 161 9.13 -7.73 -6.70
C VAL A 161 7.64 -7.60 -7.02
N VAL A 162 7.08 -8.51 -7.79
CA VAL A 162 5.68 -8.53 -8.20
C VAL A 162 5.06 -9.85 -7.77
N VAL A 163 4.02 -9.80 -6.94
CA VAL A 163 3.26 -10.98 -6.49
C VAL A 163 1.86 -10.88 -7.06
N LEU A 164 1.44 -11.87 -7.85
CA LEU A 164 0.12 -11.93 -8.46
C LEU A 164 -0.59 -13.22 -8.02
N GLY A 165 -1.71 -13.14 -7.32
CA GLY A 165 -2.45 -14.33 -6.91
C GLY A 165 -3.45 -14.17 -5.78
N HIS A 166 -3.60 -15.22 -4.98
CA HIS A 166 -4.44 -15.22 -3.79
C HIS A 166 -3.65 -14.81 -2.55
N GLY A 167 -4.28 -13.96 -1.73
CA GLY A 167 -3.67 -13.37 -0.55
C GLY A 167 -4.59 -13.43 0.67
N LEU A 168 -3.96 -13.41 1.83
CA LEU A 168 -4.57 -13.20 3.13
C LEU A 168 -3.82 -12.04 3.80
N PRO A 169 -4.41 -11.38 4.82
CA PRO A 169 -3.73 -10.30 5.54
C PRO A 169 -2.34 -10.67 6.07
N THR A 170 -2.07 -11.96 6.30
CA THR A 170 -0.82 -12.43 6.89
C THR A 170 0.04 -13.27 5.94
N GLU A 171 -0.42 -13.56 4.72
CA GLU A 171 0.19 -14.59 3.88
C GLU A 171 -0.09 -14.40 2.38
N ILE A 172 0.94 -14.62 1.55
CA ILE A 172 0.75 -14.95 0.14
C ILE A 172 0.20 -16.38 0.08
N GLN A 173 -1.14 -16.47 0.09
CA GLN A 173 -1.89 -17.70 0.37
C GLN A 173 -1.52 -18.83 -0.59
N SER A 174 -1.32 -18.49 -1.86
CA SER A 174 -0.99 -19.42 -2.94
C SER A 174 0.27 -20.26 -2.67
N TYR A 175 1.19 -19.75 -1.85
CA TYR A 175 2.48 -20.36 -1.57
C TYR A 175 2.76 -20.65 -0.09
N GLY A 176 1.82 -20.34 0.80
CA GLY A 176 2.05 -20.48 2.23
C GLY A 176 3.17 -19.57 2.75
N ILE A 177 3.36 -18.39 2.14
CA ILE A 177 4.45 -17.46 2.47
C ILE A 177 3.90 -16.37 3.36
N ARG A 178 4.10 -16.53 4.67
CA ARG A 178 3.78 -15.49 5.65
C ARG A 178 4.64 -14.23 5.47
N PHE A 179 4.11 -13.05 5.80
CA PHE A 179 4.87 -11.79 5.72
C PHE A 179 6.16 -11.84 6.55
N GLU A 180 6.16 -12.56 7.67
CA GLU A 180 7.35 -12.79 8.48
C GLU A 180 8.49 -13.42 7.67
N ARG A 181 8.19 -14.40 6.80
CA ARG A 181 9.23 -15.05 5.99
C ARG A 181 9.81 -14.10 4.95
N VAL A 182 8.98 -13.22 4.39
CA VAL A 182 9.42 -12.17 3.44
C VAL A 182 10.30 -11.14 4.17
N ALA A 183 9.87 -10.65 5.32
CA ALA A 183 10.68 -9.72 6.12
C ALA A 183 12.02 -10.34 6.54
N ASP A 184 12.05 -11.63 6.89
CA ASP A 184 13.32 -12.30 7.24
C ASP A 184 14.25 -12.41 6.04
N ALA A 185 13.73 -12.76 4.85
CA ALA A 185 14.50 -12.81 3.61
C ALA A 185 15.09 -11.44 3.24
N LEU A 186 14.28 -10.38 3.32
CA LEU A 186 14.73 -9.00 3.06
C LEU A 186 15.82 -8.55 4.03
N LEU A 187 15.62 -8.78 5.33
CA LEU A 187 16.59 -8.41 6.37
C LEU A 187 17.88 -9.22 6.27
N GLU A 188 17.80 -10.53 6.02
CA GLU A 188 18.98 -11.38 5.80
C GLU A 188 19.79 -10.89 4.59
N GLY A 189 19.13 -10.52 3.49
CA GLY A 189 19.81 -10.00 2.32
C GLY A 189 20.47 -8.65 2.58
N ALA A 190 19.72 -7.69 3.12
CA ALA A 190 20.22 -6.35 3.38
C ALA A 190 21.38 -6.32 4.38
N THR A 191 21.35 -7.19 5.40
CA THR A 191 22.45 -7.30 6.38
C THR A 191 23.75 -7.83 5.79
N ARG A 192 23.71 -8.65 4.73
CA ARG A 192 24.93 -9.14 4.05
C ARG A 192 25.70 -8.03 3.34
N ARG A 193 25.00 -6.99 2.85
CA ARG A 193 25.62 -5.82 2.17
C ARG A 193 25.85 -4.63 3.09
N MET A 194 25.42 -4.73 4.36
CA MET A 194 25.50 -3.63 5.33
C MET A 194 26.97 -3.33 5.66
N GLN A 195 27.41 -2.11 5.38
CA GLN A 195 28.73 -1.63 5.80
C GLN A 195 28.74 -1.37 7.31
N ALA A 196 29.92 -1.44 7.93
CA ALA A 196 30.06 -1.15 9.36
C ALA A 196 29.54 0.27 9.69
N GLY A 197 28.58 0.35 10.60
CA GLY A 197 27.93 1.61 10.99
C GLY A 197 26.82 2.11 10.06
N ALA A 198 26.56 1.43 8.94
CA ALA A 198 25.39 1.69 8.09
C ALA A 198 24.15 0.97 8.63
N GLY A 199 22.97 1.48 8.26
CA GLY A 199 21.70 0.83 8.56
C GLY A 199 21.27 -0.17 7.49
N VAL A 200 20.26 -0.98 7.81
CA VAL A 200 19.50 -1.82 6.87
C VAL A 200 18.80 -0.90 5.86
N ASP A 201 19.22 -0.94 4.60
CA ASP A 201 18.63 -0.14 3.53
C ASP A 201 17.90 -1.04 2.53
N LEU A 202 16.60 -0.82 2.37
CA LEU A 202 15.73 -1.49 1.42
C LEU A 202 15.16 -0.51 0.37
N GLY A 203 15.67 0.72 0.29
CA GLY A 203 15.12 1.78 -0.56
C GLY A 203 15.22 1.49 -2.06
N ASP A 204 16.10 0.59 -2.49
CA ASP A 204 16.22 0.16 -3.88
C ASP A 204 15.13 -0.85 -4.30
N LEU A 205 14.32 -1.33 -3.35
CA LEU A 205 13.28 -2.32 -3.58
C LEU A 205 11.90 -1.66 -3.69
N VAL A 206 11.12 -2.16 -4.64
CA VAL A 206 9.68 -1.90 -4.74
C VAL A 206 8.98 -3.26 -4.69
N LEU A 207 7.96 -3.40 -3.84
CA LEU A 207 7.10 -4.57 -3.79
C LEU A 207 5.74 -4.20 -4.36
N VAL A 208 5.23 -4.99 -5.30
CA VAL A 208 3.89 -4.84 -5.88
C VAL A 208 3.14 -6.12 -5.60
N CYS A 209 2.10 -6.06 -4.77
CA CYS A 209 1.23 -7.20 -4.48
C CYS A 209 -0.14 -6.94 -5.09
N ASP A 210 -0.52 -7.77 -6.05
CA ASP A 210 -1.86 -7.82 -6.62
C ASP A 210 -2.53 -9.14 -6.23
N ASP A 211 -2.91 -9.16 -4.96
CA ASP A 211 -3.65 -10.22 -4.31
C ASP A 211 -4.68 -9.64 -3.33
N CYS A 212 -5.61 -10.48 -2.89
CA CYS A 212 -6.57 -10.09 -1.86
C CYS A 212 -5.83 -9.68 -0.58
N PHE A 213 -6.29 -8.61 0.07
CA PHE A 213 -5.69 -8.10 1.32
C PHE A 213 -4.23 -7.65 1.17
N SER A 214 -3.79 -7.32 -0.05
CA SER A 214 -2.42 -6.87 -0.33
C SER A 214 -1.98 -5.70 0.56
N ALA A 215 -2.87 -4.73 0.83
CA ALA A 215 -2.55 -3.63 1.74
C ALA A 215 -2.29 -4.11 3.18
N ASP A 216 -3.11 -5.01 3.72
CA ASP A 216 -2.93 -5.55 5.08
C ASP A 216 -1.64 -6.39 5.18
N PHE A 217 -1.37 -7.20 4.15
CA PHE A 217 -0.11 -7.96 4.06
C PHE A 217 1.10 -7.03 4.07
N LEU A 218 1.08 -5.96 3.27
CA LEU A 218 2.20 -5.02 3.15
C LEU A 218 2.38 -4.16 4.41
N ILE A 219 1.30 -3.79 5.11
CA ILE A 219 1.38 -3.15 6.43
C ILE A 219 2.05 -4.08 7.44
N ASN A 220 1.58 -5.32 7.55
CA ASN A 220 2.16 -6.32 8.45
C ASN A 220 3.64 -6.58 8.11
N LEU A 221 3.99 -6.60 6.82
CA LEU A 221 5.36 -6.74 6.36
C LEU A 221 6.25 -5.58 6.81
N LEU A 222 5.81 -4.34 6.59
CA LEU A 222 6.56 -3.13 6.96
C LEU A 222 6.75 -3.06 8.48
N ASP A 223 5.71 -3.31 9.26
CA ASP A 223 5.76 -3.34 10.72
C ASP A 223 6.69 -4.45 11.24
N ALA A 224 6.68 -5.62 10.60
CA ALA A 224 7.59 -6.71 10.95
C ALA A 224 9.05 -6.37 10.68
N ILE A 225 9.35 -5.67 9.58
CA ILE A 225 10.70 -5.20 9.27
C ILE A 225 11.18 -4.24 10.36
N GLU A 226 10.36 -3.24 10.72
CA GLU A 226 10.70 -2.28 11.77
C GLU A 226 10.91 -2.95 13.13
N ALA A 227 9.97 -3.81 13.54
CA ALA A 227 10.03 -4.51 14.80
C ALA A 227 11.29 -5.37 14.90
N ARG A 228 11.63 -6.12 13.85
CA ARG A 228 12.81 -6.99 13.85
C ARG A 228 14.12 -6.22 13.79
N CYS A 229 14.18 -5.10 13.06
CA CYS A 229 15.34 -4.22 13.13
C CYS A 229 15.56 -3.75 14.57
N ARG A 230 14.51 -3.27 15.23
CA ARG A 230 14.57 -2.84 16.64
C ARG A 230 14.98 -3.97 17.58
N ASP A 231 14.35 -5.14 17.47
CA ASP A 231 14.62 -6.30 18.34
C ASP A 231 16.05 -6.85 18.16
N ARG A 232 16.61 -6.74 16.96
CA ARG A 232 17.99 -7.16 16.63
C ARG A 232 19.03 -6.04 16.84
N GLY A 233 18.60 -4.85 17.29
CA GLY A 233 19.50 -3.69 17.44
C GLY A 233 20.10 -3.19 16.11
N LEU A 234 19.44 -3.46 14.99
CA LEU A 234 19.87 -3.04 13.66
C LEU A 234 19.30 -1.65 13.35
N PRO A 235 20.14 -0.64 13.04
CA PRO A 235 19.64 0.63 12.55
C PRO A 235 18.90 0.42 11.23
N LEU A 236 17.69 0.95 11.12
CA LEU A 236 16.94 0.92 9.85
C LEU A 236 17.27 2.19 9.05
N GLY A 237 17.80 2.04 7.84
CA GLY A 237 18.09 3.14 6.92
C GLY A 237 16.83 3.56 6.16
N SER A 238 16.28 2.65 5.36
CA SER A 238 15.04 2.85 4.60
C SER A 238 14.25 1.56 4.52
N LEU A 239 12.92 1.68 4.58
CA LEU A 239 11.99 0.64 4.18
C LEU A 239 11.88 0.59 2.64
N PRO A 240 11.39 -0.53 2.07
CA PRO A 240 11.03 -0.57 0.66
C PRO A 240 9.79 0.30 0.40
N VAL A 241 9.56 0.61 -0.88
CA VAL A 241 8.24 1.08 -1.32
C VAL A 241 7.36 -0.13 -1.57
N CYS A 242 6.09 -0.06 -1.18
CA CYS A 242 5.11 -1.12 -1.40
C CYS A 242 3.88 -0.57 -2.14
N ILE A 243 3.36 -1.34 -3.09
CA ILE A 243 2.14 -1.02 -3.86
C ILE A 243 1.20 -2.21 -3.70
N ALA A 244 0.03 -1.96 -3.13
CA ALA A 244 -1.06 -2.90 -2.97
C ALA A 244 -2.09 -2.70 -4.08
N GLY A 245 -2.49 -3.78 -4.74
CA GLY A 245 -3.56 -3.80 -5.73
C GLY A 245 -4.96 -3.66 -5.10
N THR A 246 -5.09 -3.91 -3.81
CA THR A 246 -6.34 -3.80 -3.05
C THR A 246 -6.13 -3.06 -1.74
N ASN A 247 -7.08 -2.21 -1.35
CA ASN A 247 -7.05 -1.53 -0.06
C ASN A 247 -7.21 -2.49 1.14
N ARG A 248 -7.09 -1.94 2.34
CA ARG A 248 -7.25 -2.66 3.61
C ARG A 248 -8.61 -3.31 3.72
N ASN A 249 -8.64 -4.53 4.23
CA ASN A 249 -9.83 -5.37 4.39
C ASN A 249 -10.61 -5.58 3.06
N CYS A 250 -9.97 -5.33 1.92
CA CYS A 250 -10.55 -5.56 0.61
C CYS A 250 -9.93 -6.82 0.00
N TYR A 251 -10.75 -7.56 -0.73
CA TYR A 251 -10.30 -8.67 -1.56
C TYR A 251 -10.35 -8.24 -3.03
N GLY A 252 -9.41 -8.75 -3.82
CA GLY A 252 -9.38 -8.50 -5.25
C GLY A 252 -10.46 -9.31 -5.93
N HIS A 253 -11.26 -8.67 -6.78
CA HIS A 253 -12.09 -9.41 -7.73
C HIS A 253 -11.23 -9.78 -8.92
N ALA A 254 -11.18 -11.07 -9.23
CA ALA A 254 -10.62 -11.58 -10.47
C ALA A 254 -11.77 -12.06 -11.35
N ASP A 255 -11.67 -11.87 -12.67
CA ASP A 255 -12.55 -12.56 -13.60
C ASP A 255 -12.13 -14.04 -13.65
N VAL A 256 -12.82 -14.89 -12.90
CA VAL A 256 -12.52 -16.33 -12.82
C VAL A 256 -13.26 -17.07 -13.94
N GLY A 257 -12.92 -16.72 -15.18
CA GLY A 257 -13.31 -17.46 -16.39
C GLY A 257 -12.23 -18.48 -16.79
N GLU A 258 -11.86 -18.54 -18.08
CA GLU A 258 -10.77 -19.41 -18.56
C GLU A 258 -9.36 -18.95 -18.10
N LYS A 259 -9.22 -17.74 -17.55
CA LYS A 259 -7.95 -17.17 -17.09
C LYS A 259 -8.12 -16.36 -15.80
N PHE A 260 -7.27 -16.61 -14.81
CA PHE A 260 -7.08 -15.70 -13.68
C PHE A 260 -6.43 -14.40 -14.16
N VAL A 261 -7.15 -13.27 -14.07
CA VAL A 261 -6.64 -11.94 -14.42
C VAL A 261 -6.90 -11.00 -13.24
N PRO A 262 -5.85 -10.57 -12.53
CA PRO A 262 -6.04 -9.66 -11.41
C PRO A 262 -6.22 -8.23 -11.95
N HIS A 263 -7.19 -7.51 -11.40
CA HIS A 263 -7.69 -6.26 -11.98
C HIS A 263 -6.64 -5.15 -11.99
N PHE A 264 -5.85 -5.04 -10.92
CA PHE A 264 -4.83 -4.00 -10.81
C PHE A 264 -3.69 -4.19 -11.82
N TRP A 265 -3.10 -5.38 -11.91
CA TRP A 265 -2.00 -5.67 -12.83
C TRP A 265 -2.47 -5.60 -14.28
N ARG A 266 -3.70 -6.01 -14.58
CA ARG A 266 -4.30 -5.79 -15.90
C ARG A 266 -4.26 -4.32 -16.29
N ASP A 267 -4.62 -3.42 -15.39
CA ASP A 267 -4.64 -1.98 -15.66
C ASP A 267 -3.21 -1.42 -15.78
N VAL A 268 -2.24 -1.94 -15.02
CA VAL A 268 -0.80 -1.66 -15.21
C VAL A 268 -0.35 -2.05 -16.63
N ILE A 269 -0.70 -3.26 -17.11
CA ILE A 269 -0.38 -3.72 -18.46
C ILE A 269 -1.07 -2.86 -19.52
N GLU A 270 -2.35 -2.57 -19.36
CA GLU A 270 -3.13 -1.74 -20.28
C GLU A 270 -2.51 -0.34 -20.42
N LEU A 271 -2.22 0.31 -19.29
CA LEU A 271 -1.71 1.68 -19.27
C LEU A 271 -0.25 1.79 -19.75
N TYR A 272 0.60 0.83 -19.40
CA TYR A 272 2.05 0.98 -19.58
C TYR A 272 2.69 0.04 -20.60
N TYR A 273 1.95 -0.91 -21.15
CA TYR A 273 2.46 -1.81 -22.18
C TYR A 273 1.59 -1.84 -23.45
N ILE A 274 0.26 -1.70 -23.33
CA ILE A 274 -0.64 -1.70 -24.48
C ILE A 274 -0.77 -0.28 -25.06
N ARG A 275 -1.11 0.71 -24.23
CA ARG A 275 -1.32 2.10 -24.66
C ARG A 275 -0.01 2.78 -25.05
N ARG A 276 -0.01 3.42 -26.21
CA ARG A 276 1.13 4.18 -26.75
C ARG A 276 0.86 5.69 -26.67
N PRO A 277 1.90 6.54 -26.53
CA PRO A 277 3.31 6.18 -26.37
C PRO A 277 3.65 5.67 -24.96
N HIS A 278 4.66 4.80 -24.85
CA HIS A 278 5.14 4.35 -23.54
C HIS A 278 5.98 5.45 -22.87
N PRO A 279 5.84 5.67 -21.55
CA PRO A 279 6.80 6.48 -20.82
C PRO A 279 8.20 5.83 -20.87
N LYS A 280 9.26 6.61 -20.60
CA LYS A 280 10.63 6.05 -20.52
C LYS A 280 10.85 5.15 -19.30
N ALA A 281 10.07 5.40 -18.24
CA ALA A 281 10.02 4.62 -17.02
C ALA A 281 8.64 4.79 -16.40
N VAL A 282 8.09 3.74 -15.81
CA VAL A 282 6.93 3.82 -14.92
C VAL A 282 7.43 4.15 -13.53
N THR A 283 6.89 5.21 -12.95
CA THR A 283 7.26 5.72 -11.61
C THR A 283 6.03 5.77 -10.71
N LEU A 284 6.21 6.01 -9.40
CA LEU A 284 5.09 6.15 -8.47
C LEU A 284 4.10 7.24 -8.88
N HIS A 285 4.55 8.35 -9.47
CA HIS A 285 3.65 9.36 -10.04
C HIS A 285 2.63 8.75 -11.02
N HIS A 286 3.07 7.80 -11.85
CA HIS A 286 2.17 7.15 -12.79
C HIS A 286 1.13 6.27 -12.07
N PHE A 287 1.49 5.60 -10.97
CA PHE A 287 0.53 4.85 -10.16
C PHE A 287 -0.49 5.77 -9.49
N PHE A 288 -0.01 6.86 -8.88
CA PHE A 288 -0.83 7.92 -8.30
C PHE A 288 -1.82 8.53 -9.31
N ASP A 289 -1.39 8.75 -10.55
CA ASP A 289 -2.16 9.55 -11.50
C ASP A 289 -2.92 8.75 -12.56
N ASN A 290 -2.52 7.51 -12.87
CA ASN A 290 -3.17 6.75 -13.95
C ASN A 290 -3.81 5.47 -13.43
N VAL A 291 -3.08 4.66 -12.66
CA VAL A 291 -3.58 3.37 -12.19
C VAL A 291 -4.70 3.58 -11.18
N ASP A 292 -4.49 4.43 -10.18
CA ASP A 292 -5.52 4.77 -9.20
C ASP A 292 -6.80 5.31 -9.88
N ASN A 293 -6.63 6.17 -10.89
CA ASN A 293 -7.76 6.73 -11.62
C ASN A 293 -8.52 5.70 -12.48
N MET A 294 -7.83 4.67 -12.96
CA MET A 294 -8.47 3.56 -13.67
C MET A 294 -9.20 2.63 -12.69
N MET A 295 -8.57 2.34 -11.55
CA MET A 295 -9.10 1.48 -10.49
C MET A 295 -10.32 2.10 -9.78
N TYR A 296 -10.41 3.43 -9.68
CA TYR A 296 -11.52 4.08 -9.01
C TYR A 296 -12.90 3.79 -9.63
N GLY A 297 -12.93 3.37 -10.90
CA GLY A 297 -14.14 2.97 -11.60
C GLY A 297 -14.73 1.63 -11.13
N TYR A 298 -13.98 0.77 -10.43
CA TYR A 298 -14.53 -0.48 -9.92
C TYR A 298 -15.47 -0.20 -8.75
N GLY A 299 -16.70 -0.72 -8.85
CA GLY A 299 -17.76 -0.48 -7.87
C GLY A 299 -18.39 0.91 -7.91
N ARG A 300 -17.93 1.81 -8.79
CA ARG A 300 -18.41 3.19 -8.88
C ARG A 300 -18.78 3.57 -10.31
N SER A 301 -19.75 4.46 -10.46
CA SER A 301 -20.09 5.06 -11.75
C SER A 301 -19.84 6.55 -11.73
N ALA A 302 -19.20 7.07 -12.78
CA ALA A 302 -18.96 8.49 -12.93
C ALA A 302 -20.30 9.26 -12.97
N ILE A 303 -20.38 10.33 -12.19
CA ILE A 303 -21.41 11.34 -12.31
C ILE A 303 -20.89 12.35 -13.32
N VAL A 304 -21.49 12.37 -14.51
CA VAL A 304 -21.07 13.23 -15.61
C VAL A 304 -21.98 14.45 -15.67
N GLU A 305 -21.39 15.64 -15.56
CA GLU A 305 -22.06 16.92 -15.76
C GLU A 305 -21.45 17.60 -16.99
N GLY A 306 -22.25 17.73 -18.05
CA GLY A 306 -21.77 18.20 -19.36
C GLY A 306 -20.71 17.25 -19.94
N THR A 307 -19.49 17.75 -20.10
CA THR A 307 -18.34 16.99 -20.62
C THR A 307 -17.34 16.60 -19.53
N THR A 308 -17.66 16.81 -18.25
CA THR A 308 -16.75 16.60 -17.13
C THR A 308 -17.31 15.58 -16.14
N VAL A 309 -16.42 14.76 -15.56
CA VAL A 309 -16.76 13.92 -14.41
C VAL A 309 -16.79 14.81 -13.17
N ALA A 310 -17.99 15.12 -12.68
CA ALA A 310 -18.21 15.96 -11.49
C ALA A 310 -18.03 15.16 -10.18
N GLY A 311 -18.18 13.85 -10.24
CA GLY A 311 -18.00 12.97 -9.09
C GLY A 311 -18.17 11.50 -9.46
N TRP A 312 -18.29 10.65 -8.44
CA TRP A 312 -18.57 9.24 -8.60
C TRP A 312 -19.64 8.81 -7.61
N ARG A 313 -20.57 7.99 -8.07
CA ARG A 313 -21.60 7.36 -7.25
C ARG A 313 -21.19 5.91 -7.01
N LEU A 314 -21.20 5.49 -5.74
CA LEU A 314 -21.05 4.09 -5.37
C LEU A 314 -22.24 3.29 -5.94
N VAL A 315 -21.95 2.26 -6.72
CA VAL A 315 -22.95 1.37 -7.34
C VAL A 315 -22.85 -0.03 -6.75
N ASP A 316 -21.63 -0.51 -6.53
CA ASP A 316 -21.35 -1.80 -5.93
C ASP A 316 -20.17 -1.65 -4.95
N PRO A 317 -20.44 -1.55 -3.64
CA PRO A 317 -19.40 -1.45 -2.63
C PRO A 317 -18.44 -2.63 -2.60
N GLU A 318 -18.89 -3.82 -3.02
CA GLU A 318 -18.05 -5.03 -2.97
C GLU A 318 -16.95 -4.95 -4.02
N LEU A 319 -17.20 -4.33 -5.17
CA LEU A 319 -16.24 -4.22 -6.27
C LEU A 319 -15.17 -3.14 -6.10
N VAL A 320 -15.22 -2.32 -5.05
CA VAL A 320 -14.24 -1.25 -4.79
C VAL A 320 -12.87 -1.86 -4.46
N GLN A 321 -11.83 -1.46 -5.21
CA GLN A 321 -10.46 -1.97 -5.07
C GLN A 321 -9.44 -0.83 -5.15
N ASP A 322 -9.66 0.25 -4.40
CA ASP A 322 -8.74 1.39 -4.42
C ASP A 322 -7.32 0.90 -4.03
N PRO A 323 -6.29 1.09 -4.88
CA PRO A 323 -4.95 0.66 -4.55
C PRO A 323 -4.44 1.44 -3.33
N ALA A 324 -3.36 0.95 -2.72
CA ALA A 324 -2.65 1.68 -1.67
C ALA A 324 -1.15 1.69 -1.97
N VAL A 325 -0.50 2.82 -1.78
CA VAL A 325 0.95 2.97 -2.00
C VAL A 325 1.63 3.38 -0.71
N PHE A 326 2.49 2.52 -0.18
CA PHE A 326 3.27 2.77 1.03
C PHE A 326 4.66 3.27 0.67
N VAL A 327 5.04 4.42 1.22
CA VAL A 327 6.35 5.05 0.99
C VAL A 327 7.14 5.14 2.30
N PRO A 328 8.47 4.95 2.28
CA PRO A 328 9.31 5.14 3.46
C PRO A 328 9.34 6.62 3.86
N LEU A 329 9.41 6.86 5.17
CA LEU A 329 9.63 8.17 5.77
C LEU A 329 11.06 8.26 6.31
N ASP A 330 11.73 9.36 5.99
CA ASP A 330 13.03 9.69 6.57
C ASP A 330 12.92 10.29 7.99
N GLY A 331 14.07 10.60 8.60
CA GLY A 331 14.11 11.20 9.94
C GLY A 331 13.42 12.56 10.04
N ASN A 332 13.47 13.38 8.99
CA ASN A 332 12.82 14.69 8.97
C ASN A 332 11.30 14.54 8.82
N GLN A 333 10.85 13.64 7.95
CA GLN A 333 9.43 13.37 7.73
C GLN A 333 8.78 12.74 8.97
N THR A 334 9.45 11.82 9.65
CA THR A 334 8.96 11.26 10.92
C THR A 334 8.91 12.30 12.04
N ALA A 335 9.90 13.20 12.12
CA ALA A 335 9.85 14.34 13.04
C ALA A 335 8.71 15.31 12.71
N ASP A 336 8.46 15.55 11.43
CA ASP A 336 7.37 16.41 10.97
C ASP A 336 5.99 15.82 11.30
N LEU A 337 5.82 14.51 11.10
CA LEU A 337 4.60 13.79 11.49
C LEU A 337 4.32 13.94 13.00
N ARG A 338 5.33 13.72 13.85
CA ARG A 338 5.20 13.94 15.31
C ARG A 338 4.78 15.37 15.63
N ARG A 339 5.39 16.36 14.97
CA ARG A 339 5.08 17.77 15.16
C ARG A 339 3.64 18.10 14.76
N ILE A 340 3.16 17.56 13.63
CA ILE A 340 1.78 17.75 13.17
C ILE A 340 0.79 17.16 14.19
N LEU A 341 1.10 15.98 14.71
CA LEU A 341 0.27 15.28 15.70
C LEU A 341 0.41 15.84 17.13
N GLY A 342 1.37 16.75 17.36
CA GLY A 342 1.70 17.25 18.69
C GLY A 342 2.09 16.12 19.64
N LEU A 343 2.96 15.21 19.17
CA LEU A 343 3.58 14.13 19.95
C LEU A 343 4.96 14.56 20.44
N ASP A 344 5.44 13.91 21.50
CA ASP A 344 6.82 14.12 21.97
C ASP A 344 7.83 13.63 20.94
N ALA A 345 9.03 14.24 20.94
CA ALA A 345 10.08 13.97 19.95
C ALA A 345 10.47 12.48 19.84
N ASP A 346 10.40 11.76 20.96
CA ASP A 346 10.76 10.34 21.05
C ASP A 346 9.56 9.39 20.93
N THR A 347 8.34 9.91 20.73
CA THR A 347 7.16 9.05 20.54
C THR A 347 7.36 8.20 19.28
N PRO A 348 7.25 6.86 19.36
CA PRO A 348 7.34 6.01 18.19
C PRO A 348 6.24 6.35 17.18
N VAL A 349 6.62 6.53 15.92
CA VAL A 349 5.72 6.63 14.78
C VAL A 349 6.25 5.70 13.69
N PRO A 350 5.37 5.10 12.86
CA PRO A 350 5.82 4.28 11.73
C PRO A 350 6.77 5.06 10.82
N ARG A 351 7.80 4.40 10.27
CA ARG A 351 8.69 4.99 9.26
C ARG A 351 8.23 4.71 7.84
N TRP A 352 6.95 4.46 7.68
CA TRP A 352 6.26 4.33 6.41
C TRP A 352 4.96 5.13 6.47
N LEU A 353 4.46 5.52 5.31
CA LEU A 353 3.21 6.25 5.17
C LEU A 353 2.42 5.62 4.03
N ASP A 354 1.13 5.38 4.26
CA ASP A 354 0.19 5.22 3.18
C ASP A 354 -0.01 6.55 2.47
N ALA A 355 0.45 6.62 1.23
CA ALA A 355 0.43 7.82 0.42
C ALA A 355 -0.84 7.95 -0.43
N GLY A 356 -1.77 7.00 -0.37
CA GLY A 356 -2.92 6.91 -1.29
C GLY A 356 -2.59 6.04 -2.49
#